data_AF-F2ATX2-F1
#
_entry.id   AF-F2ATX2-F1
#
_cell.length_a   1.000
_cell.length_b   1.000
_cell.length_c   1.000
_cell.angle_alpha   90.00
_cell.angle_beta   90.00
_cell.angle_gamma   90.00
#
_symmetry.space_group_name_H-M   'P 1'
#
loop_
_entity.id
_entity.type
_entity.pdbx_description
1 polymer ?
#
loop_
_entity_poly.entity_id
_entity_poly.type
_entity_poly.pdbx_seq_one_letter_code
_entity_poly.pdbx_strand_id
1 'polypeptide(L)'
;MGEPSNEDLSSTDDVRTDAPLAYAKYVTFDQPLPLERGGELPEVRCCYETWGTLNDDASNAVLVCHAVSGDSHAARHDEDDQPGWWDGLIGPGLPIDTDRLFVVCPNVLGGCRGSTGPGDADPTSPDGKPYGANFPRITIGDIVEAQKLLADHLGIWQWRAVVGGSLGGHQVLQWINRYPDAAKTCVAIATSPRLNSQALGFDVIARNAIQTDPHYASGQYYDKDQRPDTGLAIARMLGHITYLSVEAMEAKFDPDRHDPRQIASQFEQRFSIGSYLAHQGQKFTTRFDANSYVTLSMAMDLFDLGGTRLKLMETFDEATCDFLLISFSSDWLFPPAQSREIVNALTALDKRVTYAEITTNAGHDAFLIAKDIATYGPLIRERLRDTETHPAVPSDITLNVDEESILEIIPAGSSVLDLGCGNGQLLAAIRDRHRTPGPPTTEHRLMGVEVAQENLLATAMRGIDVIDYDLNHGLPAFIDDQFDYVILNATLQAVENVVELLNEMLRVGRHAIISFPNFAYRQLRDHYVTHGRSPKAPGEFDFDWHNTPNRRFPTIADVRDLLGQLNVVIDEEVFWDVDQGQRIEPDNDPNLNADTAVIAFHRENR
;
A
#
# COMPACT_ATOMS: atom_id res chain seq x y z
N MET A 1 -12.33 -18.59 -14.31
CA MET A 1 -11.77 -17.26 -14.57
C MET A 1 -11.62 -17.14 -16.08
N GLY A 2 -12.22 -16.13 -16.70
CA GLY A 2 -12.00 -15.87 -18.13
C GLY A 2 -10.54 -15.47 -18.36
N GLU A 3 -9.98 -15.79 -19.53
CA GLU A 3 -8.67 -15.26 -19.92
C GLU A 3 -8.72 -13.72 -19.87
N PRO A 4 -7.78 -13.05 -19.19
CA PRO A 4 -7.74 -11.60 -19.17
C PRO A 4 -7.57 -11.09 -20.60
N SER A 5 -8.42 -10.14 -20.99
CA SER A 5 -8.29 -9.50 -22.29
C SER A 5 -7.04 -8.59 -22.29
N ASN A 6 -6.50 -8.30 -23.47
CA ASN A 6 -5.32 -7.42 -23.59
C ASN A 6 -5.61 -5.98 -23.10
N GLU A 7 -6.90 -5.58 -23.02
CA GLU A 7 -7.34 -4.30 -22.45
C GLU A 7 -7.22 -4.28 -20.91
N ASP A 8 -7.35 -5.43 -20.24
CA ASP A 8 -7.25 -5.56 -18.78
C ASP A 8 -5.82 -5.40 -18.25
N LEU A 9 -4.82 -5.24 -19.12
CA LEU A 9 -3.41 -5.02 -18.78
C LEU A 9 -2.87 -3.70 -19.36
N SER A 10 -3.74 -2.83 -19.89
CA SER A 10 -3.33 -1.55 -20.45
C SER A 10 -3.01 -0.55 -19.34
N SER A 11 -1.73 -0.18 -19.24
CA SER A 11 -1.23 0.87 -18.35
C SER A 11 -1.51 2.26 -18.94
N THR A 12 -1.84 3.25 -18.12
CA THR A 12 -1.99 4.64 -18.58
C THR A 12 -0.67 5.20 -19.13
N ASP A 13 0.49 4.66 -18.74
CA ASP A 13 1.79 5.11 -19.27
C ASP A 13 1.98 4.75 -20.76
N ASP A 14 1.27 3.73 -21.26
CA ASP A 14 1.33 3.28 -22.66
C ASP A 14 0.75 4.32 -23.64
N VAL A 15 -0.19 5.17 -23.18
CA VAL A 15 -0.90 6.13 -24.05
C VAL A 15 -0.35 7.56 -23.99
N ARG A 16 0.66 7.83 -23.15
CA ARG A 16 1.19 9.18 -22.94
C ARG A 16 1.93 9.75 -24.16
N THR A 17 1.89 11.07 -24.30
CA THR A 17 2.47 11.83 -25.41
C THR A 17 3.32 13.00 -24.90
N ASP A 18 4.07 13.66 -25.79
CA ASP A 18 4.81 14.90 -25.56
C ASP A 18 3.96 16.16 -25.80
N ALA A 19 2.63 16.02 -25.90
CA ALA A 19 1.73 17.14 -26.14
C ALA A 19 1.89 18.23 -25.07
N PRO A 20 1.73 19.52 -25.45
CA PRO A 20 1.74 20.63 -24.49
C PRO A 20 0.69 20.42 -23.40
N LEU A 21 1.08 20.69 -22.15
CA LEU A 21 0.19 20.61 -20.99
C LEU A 21 -0.67 21.89 -20.94
N ALA A 22 -1.92 21.80 -21.39
CA ALA A 22 -2.80 22.96 -21.56
C ALA A 22 -3.10 23.71 -20.25
N TYR A 23 -3.08 22.98 -19.12
CA TYR A 23 -3.43 23.47 -17.80
C TYR A 23 -2.23 23.73 -16.88
N ALA A 24 -1.01 23.55 -17.38
CA ALA A 24 0.21 23.72 -16.60
C ALA A 24 0.37 25.17 -16.10
N LYS A 25 0.65 25.27 -14.80
CA LYS A 25 1.01 26.51 -14.10
C LYS A 25 2.49 26.47 -13.76
N TYR A 26 3.10 27.65 -13.67
CA TYR A 26 4.52 27.80 -13.39
C TYR A 26 4.72 28.83 -12.28
N VAL A 27 5.61 28.49 -11.35
CA VAL A 27 6.17 29.43 -10.39
C VAL A 27 7.69 29.28 -10.42
N THR A 28 8.41 30.40 -10.41
CA THR A 28 9.87 30.43 -10.31
C THR A 28 10.27 31.02 -8.97
N PHE A 29 11.18 30.33 -8.30
CA PHE A 29 11.78 30.74 -7.04
C PHE A 29 13.21 31.20 -7.31
N ASP A 30 13.44 32.50 -7.20
CA ASP A 30 14.73 33.14 -7.52
C ASP A 30 15.72 33.10 -6.33
N GLN A 31 15.36 32.38 -5.26
CA GLN A 31 16.26 32.13 -4.14
C GLN A 31 17.01 30.82 -4.37
N PRO A 32 18.34 30.78 -4.15
CA PRO A 32 19.10 29.56 -4.33
C PRO A 32 18.55 28.41 -3.47
N LEU A 33 18.28 27.26 -4.10
CA LEU A 33 17.92 26.03 -3.40
C LEU A 33 19.20 25.25 -3.09
N PRO A 34 19.64 25.18 -1.81
CA PRO A 34 20.79 24.36 -1.43
C PRO A 34 20.46 22.87 -1.57
N LEU A 35 21.41 22.09 -2.07
CA LEU A 35 21.22 20.66 -2.33
C LEU A 35 21.91 19.79 -1.28
N GLU A 36 21.30 18.66 -0.91
CA GLU A 36 21.78 17.76 0.14
C GLU A 36 23.19 17.24 -0.09
N ARG A 37 23.55 16.98 -1.35
CA ARG A 37 24.87 16.45 -1.73
C ARG A 37 25.88 17.56 -2.03
N GLY A 38 25.54 18.81 -1.72
CA GLY A 38 26.33 20.01 -1.95
C GLY A 38 26.04 20.69 -3.29
N GLY A 39 26.37 21.99 -3.36
CA GLY A 39 25.95 22.86 -4.47
C GLY A 39 24.57 23.47 -4.22
N GLU A 40 24.09 24.22 -5.21
CA GLU A 40 22.80 24.89 -5.19
C GLU A 40 22.24 25.02 -6.61
N LEU A 41 20.92 25.17 -6.72
CA LEU A 41 20.27 25.67 -7.92
C LEU A 41 19.94 27.15 -7.71
N PRO A 42 20.51 28.09 -8.50
CA PRO A 42 20.32 29.53 -8.29
C PRO A 42 18.86 29.97 -8.39
N GLU A 43 18.09 29.31 -9.26
CA GLU A 43 16.66 29.48 -9.41
C GLU A 43 16.00 28.11 -9.64
N VAL A 44 14.78 27.94 -9.17
CA VAL A 44 13.99 26.73 -9.37
C VAL A 44 12.62 27.09 -9.90
N ARG A 45 12.27 26.57 -11.09
CA ARG A 45 10.92 26.63 -11.65
C ARG A 45 10.18 25.34 -11.33
N CYS A 46 8.99 25.47 -10.77
CA CYS A 46 8.06 24.37 -10.54
C CYS A 46 6.91 24.48 -11.55
N CYS A 47 6.74 23.44 -12.37
CA CYS A 47 5.56 23.21 -13.19
C CYS A 47 4.57 22.34 -12.40
N TYR A 48 3.31 22.75 -12.34
CA TYR A 48 2.29 22.01 -11.59
C TYR A 48 0.90 22.20 -12.19
N GLU A 49 0.01 21.27 -11.91
CA GLU A 49 -1.43 21.37 -12.20
C GLU A 49 -2.23 21.21 -10.92
N THR A 50 -3.49 21.68 -10.96
CA THR A 50 -4.37 21.67 -9.80
C THR A 50 -5.80 21.33 -10.18
N TRP A 51 -6.49 20.53 -9.37
CA TRP A 51 -7.90 20.18 -9.55
C TRP A 51 -8.70 20.49 -8.28
N GLY A 52 -9.99 20.80 -8.44
CA GLY A 52 -10.85 21.20 -7.32
C GLY A 52 -10.59 22.62 -6.82
N THR A 53 -11.11 22.95 -5.64
CA THR A 53 -11.03 24.29 -5.03
C THR A 53 -10.45 24.21 -3.62
N LEU A 54 -9.40 24.99 -3.35
CA LEU A 54 -8.80 25.11 -2.01
C LEU A 54 -9.77 25.83 -1.07
N ASN A 55 -10.02 25.26 0.11
CA ASN A 55 -10.87 25.88 1.13
C ASN A 55 -10.12 26.97 1.92
N ASP A 56 -10.87 27.79 2.69
CA ASP A 56 -10.35 28.98 3.36
C ASP A 56 -9.19 28.70 4.35
N ASP A 57 -9.16 27.50 4.95
CA ASP A 57 -8.13 27.07 5.90
C ASP A 57 -7.08 26.13 5.28
N ALA A 58 -7.14 25.90 3.96
CA ALA A 58 -6.29 25.00 3.19
C ALA A 58 -6.27 23.52 3.66
N SER A 59 -7.19 23.10 4.52
CA SER A 59 -7.23 21.76 5.11
C SER A 59 -7.61 20.65 4.13
N ASN A 60 -8.13 20.97 2.95
CA ASN A 60 -8.54 19.99 1.94
C ASN A 60 -7.49 19.73 0.84
N ALA A 61 -6.27 20.25 0.98
CA ALA A 61 -5.22 20.12 -0.03
C ALA A 61 -4.58 18.72 -0.08
N VAL A 62 -4.43 18.13 -1.27
CA VAL A 62 -3.77 16.83 -1.49
C VAL A 62 -2.61 16.99 -2.45
N LEU A 63 -1.40 16.58 -2.04
CA LEU A 63 -0.22 16.54 -2.89
C LEU A 63 -0.13 15.17 -3.57
N VAL A 64 -0.03 15.18 -4.90
CA VAL A 64 0.18 13.98 -5.73
C VAL A 64 1.61 13.99 -6.27
N CYS A 65 2.37 12.95 -5.91
CA CYS A 65 3.76 12.75 -6.31
C CYS A 65 3.83 11.69 -7.42
N HIS A 66 4.29 12.08 -8.60
CA HIS A 66 4.33 11.20 -9.77
C HIS A 66 5.54 10.24 -9.77
N ALA A 67 5.43 9.13 -10.51
CA ALA A 67 6.50 8.13 -10.72
C ALA A 67 7.59 8.61 -11.71
N VAL A 68 8.62 7.80 -12.00
CA VAL A 68 9.82 8.23 -12.76
C VAL A 68 9.53 8.86 -14.12
N SER A 69 8.58 8.30 -14.88
CA SER A 69 8.20 8.80 -16.21
C SER A 69 7.03 9.78 -16.18
N GLY A 70 6.45 10.04 -15.00
CA GLY A 70 5.30 10.91 -14.73
C GLY A 70 5.53 12.39 -15.10
N ASP A 71 4.48 13.20 -14.98
CA ASP A 71 4.54 14.65 -15.06
C ASP A 71 3.42 15.28 -14.20
N SER A 72 3.24 16.60 -14.29
CA SER A 72 2.20 17.31 -13.55
C SER A 72 0.78 16.92 -13.96
N HIS A 73 0.56 16.27 -15.10
CA HIS A 73 -0.77 16.02 -15.64
C HIS A 73 -1.35 14.70 -15.15
N ALA A 74 -1.88 14.72 -13.92
CA ALA A 74 -2.37 13.54 -13.23
C ALA A 74 -3.77 13.07 -13.69
N ALA A 75 -4.65 13.97 -14.08
CA ALA A 75 -5.97 13.67 -14.61
C ALA A 75 -6.43 14.74 -15.61
N ARG A 76 -7.36 14.40 -16.50
CA ARG A 76 -7.98 15.37 -17.41
C ARG A 76 -8.70 16.47 -16.62
N HIS A 77 -8.68 17.71 -17.12
CA HIS A 77 -9.47 18.81 -16.53
C HIS A 77 -10.90 18.87 -17.08
N ASP A 78 -11.11 18.44 -18.32
CA ASP A 78 -12.40 18.41 -19.01
C ASP A 78 -12.45 17.33 -20.10
N GLU A 79 -13.53 17.30 -20.89
CA GLU A 79 -13.73 16.31 -21.97
C GLU A 79 -12.79 16.50 -23.17
N ASP A 80 -12.27 17.71 -23.39
CA ASP A 80 -11.38 18.07 -24.51
C ASP A 80 -9.89 17.85 -24.15
N ASP A 81 -9.59 17.69 -22.86
CA ASP A 81 -8.25 17.40 -22.35
C ASP A 81 -7.86 15.92 -22.50
N GLN A 82 -6.55 15.67 -22.60
CA GLN A 82 -6.05 14.30 -22.69
C GLN A 82 -6.22 13.57 -21.35
N PRO A 83 -6.39 12.23 -21.35
CA PRO A 83 -6.35 11.47 -20.11
C PRO A 83 -5.01 11.65 -19.38
N GLY A 84 -5.07 11.92 -18.08
CA GLY A 84 -3.89 11.94 -17.22
C GLY A 84 -3.40 10.55 -16.83
N TRP A 85 -2.24 10.47 -16.18
CA TRP A 85 -1.66 9.18 -15.78
C TRP A 85 -2.41 8.49 -14.63
N TRP A 86 -3.29 9.20 -13.92
CA TRP A 86 -4.17 8.73 -12.85
C TRP A 86 -5.64 9.16 -13.04
N ASP A 87 -6.11 9.22 -14.30
CA ASP A 87 -7.49 9.59 -14.68
C ASP A 87 -8.57 8.76 -13.98
N GLY A 88 -8.28 7.49 -13.65
CA GLY A 88 -9.20 6.60 -12.92
C GLY A 88 -9.22 6.81 -11.40
N LEU A 89 -8.29 7.59 -10.86
CA LEU A 89 -8.11 7.81 -9.42
C LEU A 89 -8.48 9.23 -8.98
N ILE A 90 -8.23 10.23 -9.82
CA ILE A 90 -8.43 11.66 -9.53
C ILE A 90 -9.54 12.24 -10.41
N GLY A 91 -10.54 12.85 -9.79
CA GLY A 91 -11.63 13.53 -10.49
C GLY A 91 -12.93 13.58 -9.67
N PRO A 92 -14.00 14.17 -10.22
CA PRO A 92 -15.29 14.30 -9.53
C PRO A 92 -15.85 12.94 -9.11
N GLY A 93 -16.07 12.74 -7.81
CA GLY A 93 -16.59 11.49 -7.24
C GLY A 93 -15.65 10.28 -7.30
N LEU A 94 -14.41 10.42 -7.82
CA LEU A 94 -13.41 9.35 -7.85
C LEU A 94 -12.76 9.14 -6.48
N PRO A 95 -11.83 8.18 -6.29
CA PRO A 95 -11.18 7.97 -5.01
C PRO A 95 -10.54 9.22 -4.39
N ILE A 96 -9.82 10.00 -5.21
CA ILE A 96 -9.35 11.34 -4.89
C ILE A 96 -10.34 12.32 -5.50
N ASP A 97 -11.38 12.62 -4.71
CA ASP A 97 -12.57 13.35 -5.14
C ASP A 97 -12.33 14.86 -5.24
N THR A 98 -12.25 15.39 -6.46
CA THR A 98 -11.98 16.82 -6.73
C THR A 98 -13.19 17.72 -6.49
N ASP A 99 -14.37 17.18 -6.21
CA ASP A 99 -15.52 17.98 -5.72
C ASP A 99 -15.33 18.41 -4.26
N ARG A 100 -14.41 17.75 -3.54
CA ARG A 100 -14.14 17.96 -2.11
C ARG A 100 -12.71 18.39 -1.81
N LEU A 101 -11.76 17.84 -2.56
CA LEU A 101 -10.32 18.01 -2.33
C LEU A 101 -9.73 18.99 -3.34
N PHE A 102 -8.70 19.72 -2.90
CA PHE A 102 -7.85 20.50 -3.78
C PHE A 102 -6.57 19.73 -4.08
N VAL A 103 -6.48 19.14 -5.27
CA VAL A 103 -5.35 18.30 -5.67
C VAL A 103 -4.27 19.16 -6.32
N VAL A 104 -3.02 18.95 -5.95
CA VAL A 104 -1.83 19.60 -6.54
C VAL A 104 -0.88 18.52 -7.02
N CYS A 105 -0.50 18.53 -8.30
CA CYS A 105 0.51 17.62 -8.86
C CYS A 105 1.65 18.42 -9.50
N PRO A 106 2.80 18.56 -8.83
CA PRO A 106 3.99 19.15 -9.44
C PRO A 106 4.74 18.13 -10.29
N ASN A 107 5.29 18.57 -11.41
CA ASN A 107 6.37 17.84 -12.08
C ASN A 107 7.64 17.93 -11.21
N VAL A 108 8.34 16.82 -10.99
CA VAL A 108 9.50 16.76 -10.10
C VAL A 108 10.66 17.64 -10.58
N LEU A 109 11.44 18.16 -9.63
CA LEU A 109 12.77 18.73 -9.89
C LEU A 109 13.65 17.67 -10.57
N GLY A 110 14.40 18.06 -11.60
CA GLY A 110 15.21 17.13 -12.40
C GLY A 110 14.43 16.37 -13.48
N GLY A 111 13.10 16.55 -13.55
CA GLY A 111 12.28 16.04 -14.65
C GLY A 111 12.43 16.85 -15.95
N CYS A 112 11.65 16.52 -16.98
CA CYS A 112 11.73 17.15 -18.30
C CYS A 112 10.38 17.68 -18.83
N ARG A 113 9.42 17.91 -17.93
CA ARG A 113 8.05 18.33 -18.25
C ARG A 113 7.69 19.63 -17.50
N GLY A 114 8.54 20.64 -17.67
CA GLY A 114 8.28 22.02 -17.27
C GLY A 114 9.04 22.49 -16.03
N SER A 115 9.19 21.65 -15.01
CA SER A 115 10.02 21.99 -13.83
C SER A 115 11.51 21.95 -14.17
N THR A 116 12.32 22.74 -13.45
CA THR A 116 13.76 22.84 -13.67
C THR A 116 14.42 21.45 -13.71
N GLY A 117 15.05 21.14 -14.85
CA GLY A 117 15.80 19.91 -15.06
C GLY A 117 17.01 20.09 -15.97
N PRO A 118 17.72 18.99 -16.30
CA PRO A 118 18.95 19.06 -17.09
C PRO A 118 18.80 19.69 -18.48
N GLY A 119 17.61 19.63 -19.07
CA GLY A 119 17.33 20.22 -20.38
C GLY A 119 17.05 21.73 -20.36
N ASP A 120 16.88 22.33 -19.18
CA ASP A 120 16.62 23.76 -19.04
C ASP A 120 17.91 24.58 -19.13
N ALA A 121 17.75 25.86 -19.48
CA ALA A 121 18.85 26.81 -19.52
C ALA A 121 19.52 26.95 -18.14
N ASP A 122 20.85 26.89 -18.13
CA ASP A 122 21.67 27.14 -16.94
C ASP A 122 21.89 28.65 -16.77
N PRO A 123 21.36 29.28 -15.71
CA PRO A 123 21.50 30.72 -15.46
C PRO A 123 22.96 31.16 -15.25
N THR A 124 23.84 30.23 -14.89
CA THR A 124 25.27 30.48 -14.70
C THR A 124 26.07 30.38 -16.00
N SER A 125 25.45 29.85 -17.06
CA SER A 125 26.07 29.71 -18.37
C SER A 125 26.10 31.06 -19.11
N PRO A 126 27.29 31.58 -19.50
CA PRO A 126 27.40 32.85 -20.21
C PRO A 126 26.64 32.90 -21.54
N ASP A 127 26.44 31.73 -22.16
CA ASP A 127 25.80 31.57 -23.47
C ASP A 127 24.35 31.05 -23.35
N GLY A 128 23.80 30.94 -22.14
CA GLY A 128 22.44 30.43 -21.90
C GLY A 128 22.23 28.96 -22.32
N LYS A 129 23.29 28.16 -22.33
CA LYS A 129 23.22 26.73 -22.68
C LYS A 129 22.42 25.95 -21.65
N PRO A 130 21.78 24.82 -22.04
CA PRO A 130 21.20 23.92 -21.07
C PRO A 130 22.21 23.44 -20.04
N TYR A 131 21.76 23.11 -18.83
CA TYR A 131 22.61 22.53 -17.78
C TYR A 131 23.32 21.28 -18.32
N GLY A 132 22.57 20.36 -18.91
CA GLY A 132 23.03 19.03 -19.31
C GLY A 132 23.83 18.34 -18.24
N ALA A 133 25.08 18.01 -18.53
CA ALA A 133 25.98 17.36 -17.58
C ALA A 133 26.33 18.20 -16.34
N ASN A 134 26.10 19.51 -16.38
CA ASN A 134 26.34 20.41 -15.25
C ASN A 134 25.13 20.48 -14.30
N PHE A 135 24.00 19.87 -14.65
CA PHE A 135 22.87 19.78 -13.73
C PHE A 135 23.34 19.05 -12.46
N PRO A 136 23.15 19.65 -11.27
CA PRO A 136 23.66 19.06 -10.05
C PRO A 136 22.98 17.72 -9.76
N ARG A 137 23.69 16.83 -9.09
CA ARG A 137 23.09 15.59 -8.59
C ARG A 137 22.12 15.93 -7.47
N ILE A 138 20.84 15.65 -7.70
CA ILE A 138 19.77 15.83 -6.72
C ILE A 138 19.44 14.52 -6.01
N THR A 139 18.78 14.62 -4.87
CA THR A 139 18.18 13.51 -4.12
C THR A 139 16.66 13.64 -4.10
N ILE A 140 15.97 12.61 -3.57
CA ILE A 140 14.55 12.73 -3.24
C ILE A 140 14.30 13.85 -2.22
N GLY A 141 15.25 14.09 -1.31
CA GLY A 141 15.19 15.19 -0.36
C GLY A 141 15.11 16.56 -1.05
N ASP A 142 15.92 16.78 -2.08
CA ASP A 142 15.92 18.01 -2.89
C ASP A 142 14.62 18.19 -3.70
N ILE A 143 14.06 17.08 -4.22
CA ILE A 143 12.74 17.09 -4.89
C ILE A 143 11.65 17.55 -3.91
N VAL A 144 11.67 17.01 -2.68
CA VAL A 144 10.72 17.39 -1.62
C VAL A 144 10.91 18.86 -1.21
N GLU A 145 12.14 19.39 -1.15
CA GLU A 145 12.36 20.82 -0.89
C GLU A 145 11.74 21.71 -1.97
N ALA A 146 11.87 21.36 -3.25
CA ALA A 146 11.22 22.10 -4.33
C ALA A 146 9.69 22.05 -4.21
N GLN A 147 9.12 20.90 -3.81
CA GLN A 147 7.69 20.77 -3.54
C GLN A 147 7.26 21.59 -2.31
N LYS A 148 8.12 21.72 -1.30
CA LYS A 148 7.88 22.55 -0.11
C LYS A 148 7.82 24.03 -0.46
N LEU A 149 8.69 24.52 -1.34
CA LEU A 149 8.60 25.88 -1.89
C LEU A 149 7.25 26.12 -2.58
N LEU A 150 6.77 25.14 -3.35
CA LEU A 150 5.45 25.21 -3.96
C LEU A 150 4.32 25.22 -2.92
N ALA A 151 4.41 24.37 -1.88
CA ALA A 151 3.44 24.34 -0.79
C ALA A 151 3.33 25.72 -0.10
N ASP A 152 4.47 26.34 0.21
CA ASP A 152 4.55 27.67 0.81
C ASP A 152 3.97 28.76 -0.10
N HIS A 153 4.25 28.68 -1.40
CA HIS A 153 3.70 29.59 -2.40
C HIS A 153 2.16 29.51 -2.47
N LEU A 154 1.61 28.29 -2.34
CA LEU A 154 0.17 28.05 -2.37
C LEU A 154 -0.52 28.30 -1.01
N GLY A 155 0.26 28.58 0.05
CA GLY A 155 -0.28 28.79 1.40
C GLY A 155 -0.71 27.50 2.11
N ILE A 156 -0.16 26.35 1.72
CA ILE A 156 -0.51 25.04 2.26
C ILE A 156 0.57 24.60 3.26
N TRP A 157 0.24 24.65 4.55
CA TRP A 157 1.17 24.31 5.63
C TRP A 157 1.08 22.85 6.06
N GLN A 158 -0.12 22.25 5.92
CA GLN A 158 -0.38 20.86 6.24
C GLN A 158 -1.33 20.29 5.19
N TRP A 159 -0.87 19.27 4.48
CA TRP A 159 -1.65 18.55 3.48
C TRP A 159 -2.71 17.67 4.17
N ARG A 160 -3.91 17.60 3.59
CA ARG A 160 -4.87 16.55 3.89
C ARG A 160 -4.25 15.18 3.66
N ALA A 161 -3.51 15.05 2.56
CA ALA A 161 -2.71 13.88 2.27
C ALA A 161 -1.56 14.16 1.30
N VAL A 162 -0.52 13.35 1.39
CA VAL A 162 0.52 13.22 0.37
C VAL A 162 0.42 11.81 -0.20
N VAL A 163 0.28 11.69 -1.52
CA VAL A 163 -0.04 10.44 -2.23
C VAL A 163 0.94 10.21 -3.36
N GLY A 164 1.48 8.99 -3.49
CA GLY A 164 2.41 8.68 -4.57
C GLY A 164 2.75 7.22 -4.72
N GLY A 165 2.95 6.80 -5.97
CA GLY A 165 3.36 5.45 -6.35
C GLY A 165 4.81 5.38 -6.84
N SER A 166 5.53 4.28 -6.61
CA SER A 166 6.89 4.08 -7.14
C SER A 166 7.88 5.14 -6.63
N LEU A 167 8.59 5.86 -7.51
CA LEU A 167 9.35 7.08 -7.18
C LEU A 167 8.49 8.13 -6.43
N GLY A 168 7.20 8.23 -6.75
CA GLY A 168 6.24 9.06 -6.03
C GLY A 168 6.11 8.64 -4.58
N GLY A 169 6.15 7.33 -4.30
CA GLY A 169 6.17 6.79 -2.95
C GLY A 169 7.42 7.16 -2.17
N HIS A 170 8.61 7.17 -2.79
CA HIS A 170 9.82 7.69 -2.14
C HIS A 170 9.67 9.18 -1.74
N GLN A 171 9.06 10.00 -2.62
CA GLN A 171 8.78 11.41 -2.31
C GLN A 171 7.84 11.55 -1.12
N VAL A 172 6.76 10.75 -1.09
CA VAL A 172 5.79 10.73 0.02
C VAL A 172 6.48 10.37 1.34
N LEU A 173 7.24 9.28 1.37
CA LEU A 173 7.94 8.86 2.58
C LEU A 173 8.98 9.89 3.02
N GLN A 174 9.66 10.54 2.08
CA GLN A 174 10.62 11.61 2.37
C GLN A 174 9.93 12.87 2.92
N TRP A 175 8.73 13.22 2.45
CA TRP A 175 7.91 14.28 3.03
C TRP A 175 7.64 14.04 4.51
N ILE A 176 7.19 12.83 4.85
CA ILE A 176 6.87 12.47 6.24
C ILE A 176 8.13 12.44 7.12
N ASN A 177 9.25 11.92 6.61
CA ASN A 177 10.52 11.90 7.32
C ASN A 177 11.06 13.32 7.61
N ARG A 178 11.03 14.23 6.63
CA ARG A 178 11.55 15.60 6.80
C ARG A 178 10.60 16.52 7.57
N TYR A 179 9.30 16.35 7.34
CA TYR A 179 8.26 17.24 7.84
C TYR A 179 7.14 16.41 8.50
N PRO A 180 7.36 15.90 9.72
CA PRO A 180 6.48 14.91 10.37
C PRO A 180 5.03 15.36 10.54
N ASP A 181 4.82 16.68 10.68
CA ASP A 181 3.50 17.31 10.85
C ASP A 181 2.89 17.82 9.53
N ALA A 182 3.57 17.71 8.38
CA ALA A 182 3.14 18.35 7.14
C ALA A 182 1.98 17.63 6.44
N ALA A 183 1.53 16.47 6.91
CA ALA A 183 0.40 15.76 6.34
C ALA A 183 -0.47 15.10 7.42
N LYS A 184 -1.79 15.03 7.19
CA LYS A 184 -2.69 14.19 7.99
C LYS A 184 -2.65 12.72 7.57
N THR A 185 -2.39 12.46 6.29
CA THR A 185 -2.38 11.11 5.73
C THR A 185 -1.22 10.92 4.75
N CYS A 186 -0.52 9.80 4.88
CA CYS A 186 0.53 9.34 3.99
C CYS A 186 0.01 8.14 3.18
N VAL A 187 -0.05 8.26 1.86
CA VAL A 187 -0.45 7.16 0.97
C VAL A 187 0.73 6.76 0.07
N ALA A 188 1.35 5.64 0.39
CA ALA A 188 2.53 5.12 -0.29
C ALA A 188 2.19 3.83 -1.05
N ILE A 189 2.35 3.85 -2.38
CA ILE A 189 1.90 2.77 -3.27
C ILE A 189 3.11 2.18 -4.02
N ALA A 190 3.23 0.85 -4.10
CA ALA A 190 4.30 0.15 -4.85
C ALA A 190 5.69 0.78 -4.62
N THR A 191 6.09 0.94 -3.36
CA THR A 191 7.32 1.63 -2.99
C THR A 191 8.03 0.93 -1.83
N SER A 192 9.23 1.38 -1.52
CA SER A 192 10.13 0.76 -0.55
C SER A 192 10.89 1.82 0.26
N PRO A 193 11.50 1.45 1.40
CA PRO A 193 12.36 2.37 2.14
C PRO A 193 13.70 2.66 1.43
N ARG A 194 14.06 1.78 0.48
CA ARG A 194 15.27 1.84 -0.35
C ARG A 194 15.15 0.84 -1.50
N LEU A 195 15.84 1.09 -2.60
CA LEU A 195 15.95 0.07 -3.66
C LEU A 195 16.79 -1.13 -3.20
N ASN A 196 16.37 -2.32 -3.62
CA ASN A 196 17.13 -3.55 -3.44
C ASN A 196 18.21 -3.69 -4.53
N SER A 197 19.15 -4.63 -4.36
CA SER A 197 20.27 -4.83 -5.28
C SER A 197 19.85 -5.18 -6.72
N GLN A 198 18.70 -5.82 -6.90
CA GLN A 198 18.19 -6.18 -8.21
C GLN A 198 17.65 -4.95 -8.95
N ALA A 199 16.83 -4.13 -8.30
CA ALA A 199 16.37 -2.85 -8.83
C ALA A 199 17.54 -1.91 -9.17
N LEU A 200 18.52 -1.77 -8.26
CA LEU A 200 19.75 -1.02 -8.51
C LEU A 200 20.51 -1.55 -9.74
N GLY A 201 20.55 -2.87 -9.94
CA GLY A 201 21.18 -3.51 -11.09
C GLY A 201 20.55 -3.09 -12.42
N PHE A 202 19.22 -3.00 -12.48
CA PHE A 202 18.51 -2.53 -13.67
C PHE A 202 18.82 -1.07 -13.98
N ASP A 203 18.79 -0.22 -12.96
CA ASP A 203 19.09 1.22 -13.10
C ASP A 203 20.52 1.46 -13.57
N VAL A 204 21.49 0.70 -13.07
CA VAL A 204 22.88 0.74 -13.54
C VAL A 204 22.99 0.36 -15.03
N ILE A 205 22.29 -0.68 -15.48
CA ILE A 205 22.31 -1.09 -16.90
C ILE A 205 21.66 -0.02 -17.77
N ALA A 206 20.51 0.52 -17.35
CA ALA A 206 19.78 1.57 -18.05
C ALA A 206 20.64 2.83 -18.23
N ARG A 207 21.29 3.30 -17.17
CA ARG A 207 22.20 4.46 -17.24
C ARG A 207 23.42 4.18 -18.11
N ASN A 208 24.00 2.97 -18.04
CA ASN A 208 25.11 2.61 -18.93
C ASN A 208 24.69 2.63 -20.40
N ALA A 209 23.49 2.14 -20.73
CA ALA A 209 22.97 2.19 -22.10
C ALA A 209 22.90 3.63 -22.63
N ILE A 210 22.41 4.57 -21.81
CA ILE A 210 22.37 6.01 -22.14
C ILE A 210 23.77 6.59 -22.26
N GLN A 211 24.61 6.41 -21.24
CA GLN A 211 25.90 7.08 -21.11
C GLN A 211 26.95 6.59 -22.12
N THR A 212 26.77 5.38 -22.65
CA THR A 212 27.65 4.78 -23.67
C THR A 212 27.12 4.97 -25.09
N ASP A 213 25.93 5.58 -25.26
CA ASP A 213 25.42 5.96 -26.58
C ASP A 213 26.41 6.95 -27.24
N PRO A 214 26.84 6.72 -28.50
CA PRO A 214 27.76 7.61 -29.21
C PRO A 214 27.29 9.08 -29.30
N HIS A 215 25.99 9.32 -29.23
CA HIS A 215 25.39 10.65 -29.28
C HIS A 215 25.10 11.25 -27.90
N TYR A 216 25.46 10.58 -26.80
CA TYR A 216 25.30 11.13 -25.45
C TYR A 216 26.17 12.37 -25.22
N ALA A 217 27.29 12.51 -25.94
CA ALA A 217 28.16 13.69 -25.87
C ALA A 217 28.51 14.09 -24.42
N SER A 218 28.75 13.11 -23.55
CA SER A 218 28.99 13.30 -22.12
C SER A 218 27.92 14.12 -21.39
N GLY A 219 26.66 14.02 -21.81
CA GLY A 219 25.51 14.75 -21.26
C GLY A 219 25.32 16.15 -21.86
N GLN A 220 26.12 16.54 -22.85
CA GLN A 220 26.06 17.85 -23.51
C GLN A 220 25.61 17.73 -24.98
N TYR A 221 24.48 17.02 -25.20
CA TYR A 221 23.95 16.69 -26.53
C TYR A 221 22.91 17.69 -27.07
N TYR A 222 22.50 18.71 -26.30
CA TYR A 222 21.37 19.58 -26.66
C TYR A 222 21.62 20.50 -27.87
N ASP A 223 22.87 20.81 -28.18
CA ASP A 223 23.27 21.62 -29.34
C ASP A 223 23.71 20.76 -30.55
N LYS A 224 23.47 19.44 -30.49
CA LYS A 224 23.85 18.47 -31.51
C LYS A 224 22.63 18.06 -32.34
N ASP A 225 22.90 17.65 -33.58
CA ASP A 225 21.86 17.13 -34.49
C ASP A 225 21.32 15.76 -34.07
N GLN A 226 22.05 15.05 -33.22
CA GLN A 226 21.72 13.69 -32.78
C GLN A 226 21.69 13.62 -31.25
N ARG A 227 20.73 12.85 -30.73
CA ARG A 227 20.48 12.62 -29.31
C ARG A 227 20.78 11.15 -28.96
N PRO A 228 21.02 10.81 -27.67
CA PRO A 228 21.26 9.44 -27.21
C PRO A 228 19.98 8.58 -27.19
N ASP A 229 19.19 8.63 -28.26
CA ASP A 229 17.88 8.01 -28.35
C ASP A 229 17.98 6.48 -28.33
N THR A 230 19.08 5.91 -28.82
CA THR A 230 19.26 4.45 -28.79
C THR A 230 19.46 3.97 -27.37
N GLY A 231 20.35 4.62 -26.62
CA GLY A 231 20.58 4.34 -25.21
C GLY A 231 19.33 4.55 -24.35
N LEU A 232 18.60 5.64 -24.56
CA LEU A 232 17.35 5.93 -23.85
C LEU A 232 16.24 4.93 -24.17
N ALA A 233 16.10 4.52 -25.44
CA ALA A 233 15.15 3.49 -25.81
C ALA A 233 15.47 2.14 -25.15
N ILE A 234 16.75 1.73 -25.10
CA ILE A 234 17.17 0.49 -24.41
C ILE A 234 16.86 0.58 -22.90
N ALA A 235 17.16 1.72 -22.26
CA ALA A 235 16.82 1.97 -20.87
C ALA A 235 15.29 1.80 -20.63
N ARG A 236 14.47 2.36 -21.52
CA ARG A 236 13.01 2.19 -21.45
C ARG A 236 12.57 0.75 -21.63
N MET A 237 13.16 0.02 -22.59
CA MET A 237 12.82 -1.40 -22.81
C MET A 237 13.12 -2.24 -21.57
N LEU A 238 14.25 -1.99 -20.92
CA LEU A 238 14.62 -2.67 -19.68
C LEU A 238 13.62 -2.35 -18.56
N GLY A 239 13.29 -1.08 -18.36
CA GLY A 239 12.28 -0.66 -17.39
C GLY A 239 10.92 -1.31 -17.65
N HIS A 240 10.47 -1.35 -18.91
CA HIS A 240 9.17 -1.94 -19.28
C HIS A 240 9.06 -3.42 -18.91
N ILE A 241 10.16 -4.17 -18.97
CA ILE A 241 10.21 -5.56 -18.50
C ILE A 241 10.01 -5.62 -16.99
N THR A 242 10.64 -4.70 -16.24
CA THR A 242 10.53 -4.64 -14.78
C THR A 242 9.16 -4.19 -14.27
N TYR A 243 8.37 -3.53 -15.12
CA TYR A 243 7.07 -3.01 -14.71
C TYR A 243 5.94 -4.04 -14.79
N LEU A 244 6.13 -5.09 -15.59
CA LEU A 244 5.15 -6.15 -15.80
C LEU A 244 5.55 -7.42 -15.04
N SER A 245 4.56 -8.24 -14.66
CA SER A 245 4.84 -9.58 -14.14
C SER A 245 5.17 -10.57 -15.25
N VAL A 246 5.69 -11.74 -14.87
CA VAL A 246 5.91 -12.86 -15.79
C VAL A 246 4.59 -13.27 -16.45
N GLU A 247 3.53 -13.42 -15.65
CA GLU A 247 2.19 -13.79 -16.11
C GLU A 247 1.61 -12.76 -17.09
N ALA A 248 1.76 -11.46 -16.82
CA ALA A 248 1.33 -10.41 -17.76
C ALA A 248 2.12 -10.46 -19.07
N MET A 249 3.44 -10.69 -19.01
CA MET A 249 4.26 -10.82 -20.21
C MET A 249 3.88 -12.05 -21.03
N GLU A 250 3.67 -13.21 -20.40
CA GLU A 250 3.23 -14.43 -21.09
C GLU A 250 1.85 -14.24 -21.73
N ALA A 251 0.88 -13.72 -20.98
CA ALA A 251 -0.46 -13.47 -21.50
C ALA A 251 -0.47 -12.48 -22.68
N LYS A 252 0.39 -11.45 -22.64
CA LYS A 252 0.44 -10.39 -23.66
C LYS A 252 1.17 -10.83 -24.94
N PHE A 253 2.21 -11.67 -24.84
CA PHE A 253 3.14 -11.91 -25.96
C PHE A 253 3.28 -13.37 -26.40
N ASP A 254 2.90 -14.36 -25.59
CA ASP A 254 3.01 -15.77 -26.01
C ASP A 254 1.96 -16.15 -27.09
N PRO A 255 0.71 -15.64 -27.07
CA PRO A 255 -0.30 -15.97 -28.09
C PRO A 255 0.13 -15.65 -29.53
N ASP A 256 0.88 -14.57 -29.75
CA ASP A 256 1.36 -14.11 -31.06
C ASP A 256 2.90 -14.09 -31.16
N ARG A 257 3.59 -14.87 -30.32
CA ARG A 257 5.06 -14.87 -30.14
C ARG A 257 5.87 -14.81 -31.44
N HIS A 258 5.42 -15.54 -32.45
CA HIS A 258 6.10 -15.70 -33.75
C HIS A 258 5.55 -14.79 -34.86
N ASP A 259 4.62 -13.88 -34.56
CA ASP A 259 4.01 -12.92 -35.48
C ASP A 259 4.32 -11.46 -35.10
N PRO A 260 5.58 -11.02 -35.25
CA PRO A 260 5.99 -9.67 -34.86
C PRO A 260 5.35 -8.59 -35.76
N ARG A 261 5.00 -7.45 -35.16
CA ARG A 261 4.48 -6.30 -35.89
C ARG A 261 5.54 -5.74 -36.82
N GLN A 262 5.16 -5.44 -38.06
CA GLN A 262 6.02 -4.86 -39.09
C GLN A 262 6.23 -3.35 -38.87
N ILE A 263 7.04 -2.98 -37.88
CA ILE A 263 7.34 -1.60 -37.52
C ILE A 263 8.81 -1.31 -37.87
N ALA A 264 9.09 -0.24 -38.59
CA ALA A 264 10.47 0.13 -38.90
C ALA A 264 11.24 0.45 -37.62
N SER A 265 12.28 -0.34 -37.32
CA SER A 265 13.14 -0.14 -36.16
C SER A 265 14.57 -0.58 -36.44
N GLN A 266 15.50 0.04 -35.73
CA GLN A 266 16.90 -0.39 -35.65
C GLN A 266 17.12 -1.53 -34.64
N PHE A 267 16.12 -1.86 -33.82
CA PHE A 267 16.16 -2.89 -32.80
C PHE A 267 15.71 -4.25 -33.32
N GLU A 268 16.02 -5.30 -32.56
CA GLU A 268 15.67 -6.70 -32.83
C GLU A 268 14.14 -6.92 -32.73
N GLN A 269 13.55 -7.70 -33.65
CA GLN A 269 12.10 -7.87 -33.78
C GLN A 269 11.65 -9.29 -34.17
N ARG A 270 12.47 -10.33 -33.97
CA ARG A 270 12.16 -11.71 -34.36
C ARG A 270 10.95 -12.28 -33.63
N PHE A 271 10.61 -11.71 -32.46
CA PHE A 271 9.46 -12.09 -31.65
C PHE A 271 8.54 -10.89 -31.41
N SER A 272 7.25 -11.15 -31.15
CA SER A 272 6.23 -10.14 -30.86
C SER A 272 6.69 -9.14 -29.78
N ILE A 273 7.23 -9.65 -28.66
CA ILE A 273 7.82 -8.85 -27.59
C ILE A 273 8.93 -7.89 -28.07
N GLY A 274 9.77 -8.31 -29.01
CA GLY A 274 10.84 -7.46 -29.56
C GLY A 274 10.26 -6.29 -30.34
N SER A 275 9.27 -6.54 -31.20
CA SER A 275 8.56 -5.48 -31.93
C SER A 275 7.83 -4.50 -31.00
N TYR A 276 7.24 -5.00 -29.91
CA TYR A 276 6.57 -4.19 -28.89
C TYR A 276 7.55 -3.30 -28.12
N LEU A 277 8.62 -3.89 -27.58
CA LEU A 277 9.65 -3.16 -26.84
C LEU A 277 10.34 -2.11 -27.71
N ALA A 278 10.61 -2.44 -28.98
CA ALA A 278 11.14 -1.48 -29.95
C ALA A 278 10.22 -0.26 -30.13
N HIS A 279 8.90 -0.49 -30.27
CA HIS A 279 7.93 0.58 -30.40
C HIS A 279 7.83 1.44 -29.14
N GLN A 280 7.72 0.82 -27.96
CA GLN A 280 7.63 1.54 -26.69
C GLN A 280 8.90 2.33 -26.38
N GLY A 281 10.07 1.75 -26.67
CA GLY A 281 11.35 2.43 -26.53
C GLY A 281 11.43 3.69 -27.40
N GLN A 282 11.10 3.58 -28.69
CA GLN A 282 11.09 4.72 -29.61
C GLN A 282 10.07 5.79 -29.22
N LYS A 283 8.86 5.40 -28.82
CA LYS A 283 7.83 6.35 -28.37
C LYS A 283 8.30 7.13 -27.14
N PHE A 284 9.04 6.50 -26.24
CA PHE A 284 9.53 7.15 -25.03
C PHE A 284 10.57 8.23 -25.31
N THR A 285 11.43 8.06 -26.33
CA THR A 285 12.46 9.05 -26.67
C THR A 285 11.89 10.37 -27.18
N THR A 286 10.65 10.39 -27.66
CA THR A 286 10.00 11.64 -28.11
C THR A 286 9.50 12.50 -26.95
N ARG A 287 9.24 11.90 -25.78
CA ARG A 287 8.60 12.58 -24.64
C ARG A 287 9.48 12.70 -23.39
N PHE A 288 10.68 12.13 -23.41
CA PHE A 288 11.55 12.07 -22.24
C PHE A 288 13.00 12.45 -22.57
N ASP A 289 13.68 13.10 -21.63
CA ASP A 289 15.06 13.53 -21.77
C ASP A 289 16.04 12.55 -21.08
N ALA A 290 17.14 12.22 -21.76
CA ALA A 290 18.07 11.20 -21.28
C ALA A 290 18.85 11.61 -20.03
N ASN A 291 19.29 12.87 -19.91
CA ASN A 291 19.92 13.37 -18.69
C ASN A 291 18.91 13.42 -17.54
N SER A 292 17.64 13.75 -17.81
CA SER A 292 16.57 13.71 -16.80
C SER A 292 16.35 12.29 -16.30
N TYR A 293 16.35 11.28 -17.19
CA TYR A 293 16.28 9.87 -16.79
C TYR A 293 17.47 9.46 -15.89
N VAL A 294 18.70 9.83 -16.28
CA VAL A 294 19.90 9.58 -15.48
C VAL A 294 19.81 10.26 -14.12
N THR A 295 19.30 11.48 -14.07
CA THR A 295 19.13 12.28 -12.84
C THR A 295 18.13 11.64 -11.89
N LEU A 296 16.94 11.30 -12.38
CA LEU A 296 15.87 10.73 -11.55
C LEU A 296 16.18 9.30 -11.08
N SER A 297 16.72 8.44 -11.95
CA SER A 297 17.15 7.08 -11.55
C SER A 297 18.26 7.13 -10.50
N MET A 298 19.22 8.07 -10.62
CA MET A 298 20.23 8.27 -9.59
C MET A 298 19.63 8.76 -8.26
N ALA A 299 18.64 9.66 -8.30
CA ALA A 299 17.95 10.11 -7.10
C ALA A 299 17.20 8.96 -6.40
N MET A 300 16.60 8.03 -7.16
CA MET A 300 15.99 6.80 -6.64
C MET A 300 17.02 5.88 -5.98
N ASP A 301 18.15 5.64 -6.64
CA ASP A 301 19.23 4.78 -6.12
C ASP A 301 19.84 5.31 -4.82
N LEU A 302 19.88 6.64 -4.66
CA LEU A 302 20.42 7.30 -3.48
C LEU A 302 19.42 7.39 -2.31
N PHE A 303 18.15 7.05 -2.54
CA PHE A 303 17.12 7.07 -1.50
C PHE A 303 17.31 5.90 -0.53
N ASP A 304 17.49 6.21 0.75
CA ASP A 304 17.71 5.21 1.80
C ASP A 304 17.18 5.73 3.14
N LEU A 305 16.02 5.21 3.55
CA LEU A 305 15.44 5.45 4.88
C LEU A 305 15.93 4.46 5.95
N GLY A 306 16.74 3.47 5.55
CA GLY A 306 17.25 2.41 6.42
C GLY A 306 16.95 1.00 5.90
N GLY A 307 17.86 0.07 6.16
CA GLY A 307 17.72 -1.35 5.81
C GLY A 307 17.37 -2.26 6.99
N THR A 308 17.00 -1.70 8.14
CA THR A 308 16.62 -2.47 9.33
C THR A 308 15.38 -1.88 9.97
N ARG A 309 14.58 -2.72 10.65
CA ARG A 309 13.38 -2.27 11.37
C ARG A 309 13.70 -1.14 12.35
N LEU A 310 14.78 -1.25 13.13
CA LEU A 310 15.19 -0.20 14.06
C LEU A 310 15.49 1.12 13.36
N LYS A 311 16.18 1.10 12.20
CA LYS A 311 16.47 2.33 11.47
C LYS A 311 15.22 2.97 10.91
N LEU A 312 14.28 2.17 10.41
CA LEU A 312 12.98 2.66 9.96
C LEU A 312 12.13 3.20 11.12
N MET A 313 12.21 2.58 12.30
CA MET A 313 11.57 3.12 13.50
C MET A 313 12.15 4.50 13.85
N GLU A 314 13.48 4.68 13.83
CA GLU A 314 14.09 6.01 14.02
C GLU A 314 13.62 7.04 12.97
N THR A 315 13.46 6.61 11.71
CA THR A 315 13.01 7.47 10.61
C THR A 315 11.57 7.96 10.79
N PHE A 316 10.67 7.11 11.32
CA PHE A 316 9.24 7.42 11.41
C PHE A 316 8.77 7.74 12.84
N ASP A 317 9.67 7.83 13.82
CA ASP A 317 9.32 8.04 15.24
C ASP A 317 8.53 9.33 15.45
N GLU A 318 8.92 10.42 14.77
CA GLU A 318 8.27 11.72 14.90
C GLU A 318 6.99 11.86 14.05
N ALA A 319 6.73 10.93 13.12
CA ALA A 319 5.60 11.04 12.19
C ALA A 319 4.24 11.03 12.91
N THR A 320 3.35 11.96 12.56
CA THR A 320 2.03 12.10 13.19
C THR A 320 0.86 11.73 12.28
N CYS A 321 1.12 11.40 11.02
CA CYS A 321 0.08 11.09 10.04
C CYS A 321 -0.45 9.66 10.14
N ASP A 322 -1.65 9.45 9.61
CA ASP A 322 -2.16 8.11 9.32
C ASP A 322 -1.49 7.55 8.06
N PHE A 323 -1.08 6.28 8.07
CA PHE A 323 -0.41 5.63 6.96
C PHE A 323 -1.33 4.67 6.21
N LEU A 324 -1.30 4.73 4.89
CA LEU A 324 -1.86 3.73 3.99
C LEU A 324 -0.74 3.24 3.06
N LEU A 325 -0.40 1.95 3.17
CA LEU A 325 0.57 1.29 2.31
C LEU A 325 -0.16 0.29 1.41
N ILE A 326 0.16 0.33 0.12
CA ILE A 326 -0.43 -0.55 -0.89
C ILE A 326 0.70 -1.16 -1.71
N SER A 327 0.75 -2.48 -1.81
CA SER A 327 1.69 -3.20 -2.67
C SER A 327 0.95 -4.17 -3.59
N PHE A 328 1.66 -4.77 -4.55
CA PHE A 328 1.05 -5.65 -5.54
C PHE A 328 1.78 -7.00 -5.55
N SER A 329 1.02 -8.10 -5.49
CA SER A 329 1.57 -9.45 -5.26
C SER A 329 2.60 -9.90 -6.30
N SER A 330 2.47 -9.42 -7.53
CA SER A 330 3.36 -9.75 -8.65
C SER A 330 4.40 -8.67 -8.97
N ASP A 331 4.49 -7.60 -8.16
CA ASP A 331 5.54 -6.60 -8.29
C ASP A 331 6.88 -7.21 -7.87
N TRP A 332 7.85 -7.12 -8.77
CA TRP A 332 9.20 -7.60 -8.56
C TRP A 332 10.26 -6.49 -8.64
N LEU A 333 9.85 -5.26 -8.96
CA LEU A 333 10.67 -4.06 -8.88
C LEU A 333 10.63 -3.49 -7.45
N PHE A 334 9.43 -3.38 -6.88
CA PHE A 334 9.16 -3.05 -5.48
C PHE A 334 8.38 -4.19 -4.80
N PRO A 335 9.03 -5.30 -4.46
CA PRO A 335 8.34 -6.46 -3.91
C PRO A 335 7.55 -6.12 -2.63
N PRO A 336 6.38 -6.72 -2.39
CA PRO A 336 5.58 -6.49 -1.18
C PRO A 336 6.35 -6.66 0.13
N ALA A 337 7.39 -7.51 0.13
CA ALA A 337 8.29 -7.67 1.27
C ALA A 337 8.93 -6.34 1.72
N GLN A 338 9.28 -5.44 0.79
CA GLN A 338 9.85 -4.14 1.12
C GLN A 338 8.81 -3.16 1.66
N SER A 339 7.55 -3.23 1.21
CA SER A 339 6.47 -2.46 1.84
C SER A 339 6.20 -2.95 3.27
N ARG A 340 6.23 -4.27 3.49
CA ARG A 340 6.15 -4.86 4.85
C ARG A 340 7.27 -4.42 5.78
N GLU A 341 8.48 -4.13 5.29
CA GLU A 341 9.54 -3.56 6.13
C GLU A 341 9.11 -2.23 6.78
N ILE A 342 8.41 -1.38 6.03
CA ILE A 342 7.86 -0.11 6.53
C ILE A 342 6.71 -0.38 7.49
N VAL A 343 5.74 -1.24 7.11
CA VAL A 343 4.59 -1.61 7.96
C VAL A 343 5.08 -2.15 9.31
N ASN A 344 6.06 -3.07 9.32
CA ASN A 344 6.60 -3.65 10.53
C ASN A 344 7.24 -2.61 11.46
N ALA A 345 7.84 -1.54 10.91
CA ALA A 345 8.39 -0.45 11.71
C ALA A 345 7.28 0.45 12.25
N LEU A 346 6.30 0.82 11.43
CA LEU A 346 5.15 1.64 11.82
C LEU A 346 4.29 0.95 12.89
N THR A 347 4.00 -0.34 12.72
CA THR A 347 3.31 -1.16 13.71
C THR A 347 4.12 -1.22 15.00
N ALA A 348 5.45 -1.37 14.97
CA ALA A 348 6.28 -1.37 16.19
C ALA A 348 6.24 -0.06 16.98
N LEU A 349 6.07 1.06 16.25
CA LEU A 349 5.98 2.41 16.78
C LEU A 349 4.57 2.81 17.19
N ASP A 350 3.61 1.89 17.08
CA ASP A 350 2.21 2.16 17.34
C ASP A 350 1.59 3.27 16.47
N LYS A 351 2.11 3.44 15.25
CA LYS A 351 1.54 4.37 14.27
C LYS A 351 0.25 3.79 13.71
N ARG A 352 -0.71 4.67 13.37
CA ARG A 352 -1.92 4.30 12.65
C ARG A 352 -1.56 3.90 11.23
N VAL A 353 -1.69 2.61 10.92
CA VAL A 353 -1.27 2.05 9.63
C VAL A 353 -2.31 1.06 9.12
N THR A 354 -2.74 1.25 7.87
CA THR A 354 -3.38 0.22 7.06
C THR A 354 -2.45 -0.25 5.96
N TYR A 355 -2.39 -1.55 5.75
CA TYR A 355 -1.62 -2.17 4.69
C TYR A 355 -2.48 -3.17 3.93
N ALA A 356 -2.46 -3.10 2.60
CA ALA A 356 -3.13 -4.04 1.73
C ALA A 356 -2.18 -4.53 0.63
N GLU A 357 -2.04 -5.85 0.49
CA GLU A 357 -1.39 -6.46 -0.66
C GLU A 357 -2.44 -6.79 -1.73
N ILE A 358 -2.37 -6.09 -2.86
CA ILE A 358 -3.29 -6.28 -3.97
C ILE A 358 -2.80 -7.43 -4.84
N THR A 359 -3.46 -8.59 -4.72
CA THR A 359 -3.38 -9.72 -5.62
C THR A 359 -3.68 -9.29 -7.05
N THR A 360 -2.65 -9.32 -7.88
CA THR A 360 -2.74 -8.98 -9.31
C THR A 360 -1.62 -9.65 -10.07
N ASN A 361 -1.81 -9.81 -11.38
CA ASN A 361 -0.80 -10.29 -12.32
C ASN A 361 -0.21 -9.15 -13.16
N ALA A 362 -0.46 -7.88 -12.80
CA ALA A 362 -0.01 -6.74 -13.58
C ALA A 362 1.46 -6.33 -13.32
N GLY A 363 2.08 -6.80 -12.25
CA GLY A 363 3.39 -6.33 -11.82
C GLY A 363 3.34 -4.95 -11.16
N HIS A 364 4.45 -4.22 -11.27
CA HIS A 364 4.59 -2.87 -10.73
C HIS A 364 3.54 -1.90 -11.29
N ASP A 365 3.22 -1.98 -12.58
CA ASP A 365 2.30 -1.05 -13.26
C ASP A 365 0.84 -1.17 -12.79
N ALA A 366 0.52 -2.13 -11.91
CA ALA A 366 -0.81 -2.28 -11.34
C ALA A 366 -1.37 -0.99 -10.73
N PHE A 367 -0.54 -0.12 -10.14
CA PHE A 367 -1.03 1.17 -9.62
C PHE A 367 -1.51 2.15 -10.71
N LEU A 368 -1.30 1.85 -11.99
CA LEU A 368 -1.71 2.65 -13.14
C LEU A 368 -2.83 1.99 -13.96
N ILE A 369 -3.27 0.78 -13.61
CA ILE A 369 -4.24 0.01 -14.40
C ILE A 369 -5.64 0.16 -13.78
N ALA A 370 -6.62 0.46 -14.62
CA ALA A 370 -7.99 0.76 -14.20
C ALA A 370 -8.64 -0.35 -13.34
N LYS A 371 -8.44 -1.63 -13.69
CA LYS A 371 -9.00 -2.75 -12.91
C LYS A 371 -8.44 -2.81 -11.50
N ASP A 372 -7.14 -2.55 -11.34
CA ASP A 372 -6.43 -2.64 -10.07
C ASP A 372 -6.73 -1.39 -9.23
N ILE A 373 -6.82 -0.21 -9.87
CA ILE A 373 -7.35 1.03 -9.27
C ILE A 373 -8.74 0.81 -8.67
N ALA A 374 -9.62 0.06 -9.34
CA ALA A 374 -10.95 -0.23 -8.82
C ALA A 374 -10.90 -1.04 -7.51
N THR A 375 -9.86 -1.84 -7.29
CA THR A 375 -9.64 -2.64 -6.07
C THR A 375 -9.11 -1.78 -4.93
N TYR A 376 -8.05 -0.99 -5.18
CA TYR A 376 -7.35 -0.27 -4.10
C TYR A 376 -7.86 1.17 -3.90
N GLY A 377 -8.46 1.79 -4.90
CA GLY A 377 -9.01 3.14 -4.85
C GLY A 377 -10.02 3.36 -3.69
N PRO A 378 -10.94 2.42 -3.39
CA PRO A 378 -11.80 2.52 -2.23
C PRO A 378 -11.07 2.72 -0.89
N LEU A 379 -9.88 2.12 -0.69
CA LEU A 379 -9.05 2.33 0.50
C LEU A 379 -8.52 3.76 0.57
N ILE A 380 -8.06 4.31 -0.55
CA ILE A 380 -7.62 5.71 -0.64
C ILE A 380 -8.78 6.65 -0.32
N ARG A 381 -9.95 6.41 -0.93
CA ARG A 381 -11.15 7.21 -0.67
C ARG A 381 -11.51 7.24 0.80
N GLU A 382 -11.48 6.08 1.46
CA GLU A 382 -11.74 5.97 2.90
C GLU A 382 -10.79 6.87 3.70
N ARG A 383 -9.48 6.74 3.48
CA ARG A 383 -8.46 7.49 4.23
C ARG A 383 -8.50 8.99 4.00
N LEU A 384 -9.03 9.43 2.87
CA LEU A 384 -9.18 10.84 2.52
C LEU A 384 -10.51 11.46 2.99
N ARG A 385 -11.47 10.68 3.52
CA ARG A 385 -12.72 11.23 4.07
C ARG A 385 -12.46 12.09 5.31
N ASP A 386 -13.20 13.18 5.47
CA ASP A 386 -13.16 13.99 6.69
C ASP A 386 -13.70 13.19 7.87
N THR A 387 -12.91 13.05 8.93
CA THR A 387 -13.30 12.35 10.16
C THR A 387 -14.39 13.09 10.95
N GLU A 388 -14.56 14.40 10.74
CA GLU A 388 -15.50 15.23 11.49
C GLU A 388 -16.94 15.29 10.93
N THR A 389 -17.14 15.07 9.62
CA THR A 389 -18.44 15.37 8.96
C THR A 389 -19.37 14.18 8.84
N HIS A 390 -18.90 12.96 9.10
CA HIS A 390 -19.76 11.79 9.09
C HIS A 390 -19.56 10.97 10.37
N PRO A 391 -20.63 10.74 11.17
CA PRO A 391 -20.58 9.60 12.07
C PRO A 391 -20.24 8.39 11.21
N ALA A 392 -19.38 7.50 11.71
CA ALA A 392 -19.20 6.17 11.14
C ALA A 392 -20.59 5.72 10.67
N VAL A 393 -20.72 5.39 9.38
CA VAL A 393 -21.97 4.82 8.86
C VAL A 393 -22.44 3.86 9.95
N PRO A 394 -23.65 4.00 10.52
CA PRO A 394 -24.15 3.01 11.45
C PRO A 394 -24.18 1.72 10.64
N SER A 395 -23.10 0.96 10.71
CA SER A 395 -23.14 -0.41 10.29
C SER A 395 -24.13 -1.01 11.25
N ASP A 396 -25.17 -1.66 10.73
CA ASP A 396 -25.87 -2.63 11.53
C ASP A 396 -24.79 -3.63 12.00
N ILE A 397 -24.28 -3.42 13.23
CA ILE A 397 -23.32 -4.31 13.87
C ILE A 397 -24.19 -5.41 14.43
N THR A 398 -24.23 -6.51 13.69
CA THR A 398 -24.83 -7.76 14.16
C THR A 398 -23.66 -8.66 14.54
N LEU A 399 -23.41 -8.77 15.84
CA LEU A 399 -22.42 -9.70 16.36
C LEU A 399 -23.05 -11.09 16.44
N ASN A 400 -22.26 -12.12 16.19
CA ASN A 400 -22.61 -13.48 16.56
C ASN A 400 -22.35 -13.71 18.06
N VAL A 401 -22.82 -14.85 18.61
CA VAL A 401 -22.72 -15.13 20.05
C VAL A 401 -21.28 -15.20 20.58
N ASP A 402 -20.32 -15.61 19.74
CA ASP A 402 -18.91 -15.64 20.11
C ASP A 402 -18.36 -14.22 20.20
N GLU A 403 -18.65 -13.37 19.21
CA GLU A 403 -18.30 -11.95 19.21
C GLU A 403 -18.95 -11.18 20.36
N GLU A 404 -20.21 -11.47 20.70
CA GLU A 404 -20.90 -10.90 21.88
C GLU A 404 -20.18 -11.31 23.17
N SER A 405 -19.80 -12.58 23.30
CA SER A 405 -19.08 -13.09 24.47
C SER A 405 -17.69 -12.46 24.59
N ILE A 406 -16.96 -12.34 23.47
CA ILE A 406 -15.66 -11.66 23.43
C ILE A 406 -15.80 -10.19 23.81
N LEU A 407 -16.83 -9.50 23.28
CA LEU A 407 -17.12 -8.11 23.63
C LEU A 407 -17.38 -7.98 25.13
N GLU A 408 -18.15 -8.89 25.75
CA GLU A 408 -18.42 -8.86 27.19
C GLU A 408 -17.16 -9.01 28.05
N ILE A 409 -16.24 -9.90 27.66
CA ILE A 409 -14.98 -10.17 28.35
C ILE A 409 -14.05 -8.95 28.31
N ILE A 410 -13.97 -8.25 27.18
CA ILE A 410 -13.02 -7.15 26.98
C ILE A 410 -13.45 -5.90 27.76
N PRO A 411 -12.62 -5.40 28.70
CA PRO A 411 -12.88 -4.17 29.41
C PRO A 411 -12.97 -2.96 28.48
N ALA A 412 -13.78 -2.00 28.92
CA ALA A 412 -13.90 -0.70 28.29
C ALA A 412 -12.55 -0.02 28.06
N GLY A 413 -12.26 0.33 26.80
CA GLY A 413 -11.09 1.14 26.45
C GLY A 413 -9.76 0.39 26.39
N SER A 414 -9.79 -0.94 26.43
CA SER A 414 -8.62 -1.77 26.15
C SER A 414 -8.13 -1.62 24.72
N SER A 415 -6.82 -1.74 24.54
CA SER A 415 -6.20 -1.93 23.23
C SER A 415 -6.39 -3.37 22.75
N VAL A 416 -6.78 -3.53 21.49
CA VAL A 416 -7.16 -4.83 20.92
C VAL A 416 -6.50 -5.06 19.57
N LEU A 417 -5.90 -6.25 19.42
CA LEU A 417 -5.48 -6.82 18.15
C LEU A 417 -6.39 -8.01 17.82
N ASP A 418 -7.07 -7.97 16.68
CA ASP A 418 -7.96 -9.04 16.23
C ASP A 418 -7.34 -9.78 15.03
N LEU A 419 -7.00 -11.05 15.21
CA LEU A 419 -6.34 -11.90 14.22
C LEU A 419 -7.39 -12.65 13.40
N GLY A 420 -7.44 -12.38 12.10
CA GLY A 420 -8.54 -12.85 11.26
C GLY A 420 -9.82 -12.04 11.53
N CYS A 421 -9.70 -10.71 11.57
CA CYS A 421 -10.78 -9.82 12.04
C CYS A 421 -12.02 -9.77 11.13
N GLY A 422 -12.00 -10.48 9.99
CA GLY A 422 -13.09 -10.48 9.02
C GLY A 422 -13.38 -9.05 8.55
N ASN A 423 -14.66 -8.70 8.50
CA ASN A 423 -15.10 -7.37 8.07
C ASN A 423 -14.97 -6.26 9.14
N GLY A 424 -14.34 -6.56 10.30
CA GLY A 424 -14.09 -5.60 11.38
C GLY A 424 -15.30 -5.28 12.27
N GLN A 425 -16.35 -6.11 12.25
CA GLN A 425 -17.56 -5.91 13.08
C GLN A 425 -17.26 -5.91 14.58
N LEU A 426 -16.50 -6.88 15.09
CA LEU A 426 -16.13 -6.96 16.50
C LEU A 426 -15.33 -5.74 16.96
N LEU A 427 -14.27 -5.37 16.22
CA LEU A 427 -13.47 -4.17 16.51
C LEU A 427 -14.31 -2.89 16.46
N ALA A 428 -15.26 -2.77 15.52
CA ALA A 428 -16.19 -1.63 15.48
C ALA A 428 -17.10 -1.59 16.71
N ALA A 429 -17.59 -2.74 17.16
CA ALA A 429 -18.41 -2.85 18.37
C ALA A 429 -17.62 -2.44 19.62
N ILE A 430 -16.36 -2.89 19.73
CA ILE A 430 -15.44 -2.52 20.82
C ILE A 430 -15.24 -1.01 20.86
N ARG A 431 -15.01 -0.37 19.71
CA ARG A 431 -14.91 1.09 19.59
C ARG A 431 -16.19 1.80 20.03
N ASP A 432 -17.34 1.34 19.55
CA ASP A 432 -18.61 2.04 19.68
C ASP A 432 -19.24 1.87 21.08
N ARG A 433 -18.85 0.84 21.83
CA ARG A 433 -19.25 0.61 23.24
C ARG A 433 -18.95 1.82 24.16
N HIS A 434 -18.03 2.72 23.76
CA HIS A 434 -17.58 3.85 24.58
C HIS A 434 -17.58 5.23 23.90
N ARG A 435 -18.40 5.47 22.86
CA ARG A 435 -18.71 6.86 22.45
C ARG A 435 -19.54 7.57 23.54
N THR A 436 -18.88 8.04 24.59
CA THR A 436 -19.46 9.03 25.52
C THR A 436 -19.51 10.40 24.82
N PRO A 437 -20.54 11.25 25.06
CA PRO A 437 -20.55 12.61 24.53
C PRO A 437 -19.42 13.43 25.19
N GLY A 438 -18.34 13.66 24.47
CA GLY A 438 -17.17 14.42 24.92
C GLY A 438 -16.05 14.43 23.86
N PRO A 439 -15.03 15.30 23.99
CA PRO A 439 -13.87 15.26 23.11
C PRO A 439 -13.15 13.90 23.24
N PRO A 440 -12.62 13.33 22.16
CA PRO A 440 -11.97 12.02 22.18
C PRO A 440 -10.80 12.03 23.18
N THR A 441 -10.95 11.30 24.28
CA THR A 441 -9.87 11.06 25.24
C THR A 441 -9.11 9.83 24.76
N THR A 442 -7.88 10.02 24.26
CA THR A 442 -6.94 8.95 23.79
C THR A 442 -7.63 7.84 23.00
N GLU A 443 -7.69 7.96 21.67
CA GLU A 443 -8.20 6.90 20.78
C GLU A 443 -7.65 5.54 21.21
N HIS A 444 -8.56 4.64 21.59
CA HIS A 444 -8.22 3.26 21.94
C HIS A 444 -7.62 2.58 20.71
N ARG A 445 -6.48 1.90 20.89
CA ARG A 445 -5.76 1.23 19.79
C ARG A 445 -6.51 -0.04 19.40
N LEU A 446 -7.09 -0.04 18.21
CA LEU A 446 -7.78 -1.17 17.62
C LEU A 446 -7.15 -1.49 16.27
N MET A 447 -6.68 -2.72 16.10
CA MET A 447 -6.04 -3.16 14.87
C MET A 447 -6.53 -4.55 14.47
N GLY A 448 -6.82 -4.72 13.18
CA GLY A 448 -7.11 -6.02 12.59
C GLY A 448 -5.92 -6.59 11.81
N VAL A 449 -5.86 -7.91 11.73
CA VAL A 449 -5.02 -8.65 10.77
C VAL A 449 -5.94 -9.49 9.89
N GLU A 450 -5.83 -9.34 8.57
CA GLU A 450 -6.69 -10.02 7.61
C GLU A 450 -5.98 -10.18 6.27
N VAL A 451 -6.20 -11.30 5.58
CA VAL A 451 -5.61 -11.61 4.26
C VAL A 451 -6.64 -11.51 3.12
N ALA A 452 -7.93 -11.62 3.43
CA ALA A 452 -8.99 -11.46 2.45
C ALA A 452 -9.21 -9.97 2.12
N GLN A 453 -8.98 -9.59 0.87
CA GLN A 453 -9.03 -8.20 0.41
C GLN A 453 -10.37 -7.50 0.66
N GLU A 454 -11.48 -8.21 0.48
CA GLU A 454 -12.82 -7.68 0.73
C GLU A 454 -13.05 -7.32 2.21
N ASN A 455 -12.50 -8.14 3.10
CA ASN A 455 -12.55 -7.96 4.54
C ASN A 455 -11.60 -6.84 5.01
N LEU A 456 -10.40 -6.75 4.42
CA LEU A 456 -9.48 -5.62 4.62
C LEU A 456 -10.15 -4.29 4.28
N LEU A 457 -10.79 -4.20 3.12
CA LEU A 457 -11.53 -3.00 2.71
C LEU A 457 -12.71 -2.72 3.65
N ALA A 458 -13.52 -3.73 3.98
CA ALA A 458 -14.66 -3.56 4.88
C ALA A 458 -14.22 -3.07 6.27
N THR A 459 -13.12 -3.59 6.79
CA THR A 459 -12.52 -3.17 8.07
C THR A 459 -12.02 -1.73 7.99
N ALA A 460 -11.26 -1.39 6.94
CA ALA A 460 -10.78 -0.03 6.72
C ALA A 460 -11.96 0.96 6.57
N MET A 461 -13.03 0.59 5.85
CA MET A 461 -14.26 1.40 5.71
C MET A 461 -15.00 1.67 7.01
N ARG A 462 -14.72 0.88 8.06
CA ARG A 462 -15.20 1.15 9.41
C ARG A 462 -14.31 2.13 10.17
N GLY A 463 -13.23 2.64 9.59
CA GLY A 463 -12.25 3.51 10.25
C GLY A 463 -11.35 2.75 11.23
N ILE A 464 -11.11 1.45 10.97
CA ILE A 464 -10.27 0.59 11.79
C ILE A 464 -8.98 0.31 11.02
N ASP A 465 -7.85 0.45 11.72
CA ASP A 465 -6.54 0.15 11.14
C ASP A 465 -6.41 -1.36 10.94
N VAL A 466 -5.91 -1.79 9.79
CA VAL A 466 -5.87 -3.21 9.41
C VAL A 466 -4.68 -3.49 8.51
N ILE A 467 -3.96 -4.57 8.79
CA ILE A 467 -2.78 -4.97 8.01
C ILE A 467 -2.96 -6.35 7.38
N ASP A 468 -2.50 -6.47 6.14
CA ASP A 468 -2.35 -7.73 5.44
C ASP A 468 -1.14 -8.51 5.96
N TYR A 469 -1.41 -9.58 6.72
CA TYR A 469 -0.38 -10.44 7.29
C TYR A 469 -0.84 -11.89 7.38
N ASP A 470 -0.01 -12.82 6.90
CA ASP A 470 -0.28 -14.26 7.04
C ASP A 470 0.11 -14.74 8.45
N LEU A 471 -0.89 -15.13 9.23
CA LEU A 471 -0.74 -15.65 10.60
C LEU A 471 0.13 -16.92 10.67
N ASN A 472 0.31 -17.65 9.57
CA ASN A 472 1.17 -18.84 9.53
C ASN A 472 2.66 -18.49 9.65
N HIS A 473 3.03 -17.22 9.48
CA HIS A 473 4.38 -16.69 9.65
C HIS A 473 4.61 -15.95 10.98
N GLY A 474 3.70 -16.12 11.95
CA GLY A 474 3.76 -15.45 13.25
C GLY A 474 3.40 -13.98 13.19
N LEU A 475 3.76 -13.22 14.23
CA LEU A 475 3.38 -11.80 14.40
C LEU A 475 4.61 -10.88 14.50
N PRO A 476 5.58 -10.93 13.55
CA PRO A 476 6.84 -10.21 13.68
C PRO A 476 6.70 -8.68 13.55
N ALA A 477 5.59 -8.19 13.00
CA ALA A 477 5.25 -6.77 12.94
C ALA A 477 5.01 -6.17 14.34
N PHE A 478 4.69 -7.00 15.32
CA PHE A 478 4.25 -6.60 16.65
C PHE A 478 5.34 -6.80 17.69
N ILE A 479 5.44 -5.88 18.65
CA ILE A 479 6.37 -5.97 19.78
C ILE A 479 5.69 -6.64 20.98
N ASP A 480 6.49 -6.94 22.01
CA ASP A 480 5.99 -7.60 23.21
C ASP A 480 5.07 -6.67 24.02
N ASP A 481 3.99 -7.23 24.57
CA ASP A 481 3.00 -6.55 25.43
C ASP A 481 2.42 -5.25 24.82
N GLN A 482 2.31 -5.22 23.48
CA GLN A 482 1.84 -4.09 22.70
C GLN A 482 0.33 -3.85 22.81
N PHE A 483 -0.44 -4.89 23.10
CA PHE A 483 -1.90 -4.84 23.22
C PHE A 483 -2.34 -5.42 24.58
N ASP A 484 -3.46 -4.93 25.09
CA ASP A 484 -4.09 -5.50 26.29
C ASP A 484 -4.70 -6.87 25.94
N TYR A 485 -5.37 -6.97 24.79
CA TYR A 485 -6.00 -8.20 24.30
C TYR A 485 -5.60 -8.53 22.87
N VAL A 486 -5.28 -9.80 22.63
CA VAL A 486 -5.14 -10.38 21.29
C VAL A 486 -6.23 -11.43 21.09
N ILE A 487 -7.05 -11.26 20.07
CA ILE A 487 -8.21 -12.10 19.77
C ILE A 487 -7.88 -13.00 18.58
N LEU A 488 -8.31 -14.26 18.65
CA LEU A 488 -8.38 -15.17 17.50
C LEU A 488 -9.79 -15.78 17.49
N ASN A 489 -10.70 -15.11 16.77
CA ASN A 489 -12.10 -15.51 16.70
C ASN A 489 -12.30 -16.55 15.58
N ALA A 490 -12.86 -17.71 15.90
CA ALA A 490 -13.36 -18.71 14.95
C ALA A 490 -12.32 -19.20 13.91
N THR A 491 -11.02 -19.06 14.22
CA THR A 491 -9.94 -19.28 13.25
C THR A 491 -8.93 -20.34 13.71
N LEU A 492 -8.97 -20.75 14.99
CA LEU A 492 -8.03 -21.70 15.60
C LEU A 492 -7.92 -23.02 14.81
N GLN A 493 -9.04 -23.51 14.30
CA GLN A 493 -9.16 -24.76 13.56
C GLN A 493 -8.62 -24.70 12.13
N ALA A 494 -8.45 -23.49 11.56
CA ALA A 494 -7.94 -23.26 10.22
C ALA A 494 -6.42 -23.02 10.19
N VAL A 495 -5.81 -22.61 11.31
CA VAL A 495 -4.38 -22.30 11.43
C VAL A 495 -3.52 -23.56 11.39
N GLU A 496 -2.40 -23.50 10.66
CA GLU A 496 -1.47 -24.63 10.55
C GLU A 496 -0.67 -24.87 11.84
N ASN A 497 -0.10 -23.80 12.40
CA ASN A 497 0.85 -23.79 13.54
C ASN A 497 0.22 -23.23 14.82
N VAL A 498 -0.83 -23.88 15.34
CA VAL A 498 -1.62 -23.41 16.51
C VAL A 498 -0.76 -23.03 17.72
N VAL A 499 0.18 -23.89 18.13
CA VAL A 499 1.01 -23.67 19.33
C VAL A 499 1.89 -22.42 19.19
N GLU A 500 2.47 -22.20 18.00
CA GLU A 500 3.31 -21.04 17.74
C GLU A 500 2.48 -19.76 17.75
N LEU A 501 1.30 -19.77 17.10
CA LEU A 501 0.39 -18.64 17.09
C LEU A 501 -0.09 -18.27 18.51
N LEU A 502 -0.48 -19.25 19.34
CA LEU A 502 -0.88 -18.96 20.72
C LEU A 502 0.27 -18.36 21.55
N ASN A 503 1.52 -18.80 21.33
CA ASN A 503 2.67 -18.18 21.97
C ASN A 503 2.92 -16.75 21.48
N GLU A 504 2.73 -16.48 20.19
CA GLU A 504 2.81 -15.14 19.62
C GLU A 504 1.69 -14.22 20.15
N MET A 505 0.46 -14.72 20.28
CA MET A 505 -0.65 -14.00 20.92
C MET A 505 -0.29 -13.58 22.35
N LEU A 506 0.26 -14.50 23.15
CA LEU A 506 0.71 -14.24 24.52
C LEU A 506 2.02 -13.44 24.61
N ARG A 507 2.74 -13.27 23.49
CA ARG A 507 3.91 -12.39 23.41
C ARG A 507 3.45 -10.95 23.17
N VAL A 508 2.56 -10.77 22.21
CA VAL A 508 2.04 -9.47 21.74
C VAL A 508 1.00 -8.89 22.69
N GLY A 509 0.15 -9.74 23.27
CA GLY A 509 -0.94 -9.37 24.17
C GLY A 509 -0.66 -9.72 25.62
N ARG A 510 -1.19 -8.91 26.53
CA ARG A 510 -1.24 -9.26 27.97
C ARG A 510 -2.22 -10.40 28.22
N HIS A 511 -3.37 -10.35 27.55
CA HIS A 511 -4.38 -11.40 27.53
C HIS A 511 -4.61 -11.88 26.10
N ALA A 512 -4.94 -13.16 25.96
CA ALA A 512 -5.36 -13.77 24.72
C ALA A 512 -6.81 -14.25 24.86
N ILE A 513 -7.60 -14.09 23.80
CA ILE A 513 -8.95 -14.63 23.71
C ILE A 513 -9.04 -15.47 22.45
N ILE A 514 -9.47 -16.72 22.57
CA ILE A 514 -9.74 -17.60 21.44
C ILE A 514 -11.21 -18.00 21.45
N SER A 515 -11.81 -18.10 20.26
CA SER A 515 -13.04 -18.86 20.07
C SER A 515 -12.82 -19.96 19.04
N PHE A 516 -13.51 -21.08 19.20
CA PHE A 516 -13.34 -22.23 18.32
C PHE A 516 -14.55 -23.16 18.37
N PRO A 517 -14.82 -23.86 17.25
CA PRO A 517 -15.86 -24.88 17.21
C PRO A 517 -15.45 -26.11 18.03
N ASN A 518 -16.39 -26.65 18.81
CA ASN A 518 -16.20 -27.85 19.61
C ASN A 518 -16.62 -29.12 18.85
N PHE A 519 -15.65 -29.88 18.33
CA PHE A 519 -15.93 -31.11 17.57
C PHE A 519 -16.42 -32.29 18.43
N ALA A 520 -16.47 -32.11 19.74
CA ALA A 520 -17.07 -33.07 20.67
C ALA A 520 -18.59 -32.87 20.87
N TYR A 521 -19.20 -31.85 20.24
CA TYR A 521 -20.63 -31.57 20.36
C TYR A 521 -21.51 -32.79 20.04
N ARG A 522 -22.54 -33.02 20.86
CA ARG A 522 -23.38 -34.24 20.81
C ARG A 522 -23.94 -34.52 19.42
N GLN A 523 -24.44 -33.51 18.72
CA GLN A 523 -25.01 -33.70 17.39
C GLN A 523 -23.98 -34.34 16.44
N LEU A 524 -22.73 -33.87 16.47
CA LEU A 524 -21.65 -34.41 15.63
C LEU A 524 -21.32 -35.87 15.98
N ARG A 525 -21.29 -36.20 17.27
CA ARG A 525 -21.08 -37.58 17.73
C ARG A 525 -22.21 -38.50 17.28
N ASP A 526 -23.45 -38.04 17.38
CA ASP A 526 -24.63 -38.80 16.96
C ASP A 526 -24.56 -39.10 15.46
N HIS A 527 -24.09 -38.18 14.62
CA HIS A 527 -23.86 -38.45 13.20
C HIS A 527 -22.92 -39.63 12.94
N TYR A 528 -21.78 -39.69 13.65
CA TYR A 528 -20.87 -40.84 13.52
C TYR A 528 -21.51 -42.13 14.03
N VAL A 529 -22.11 -42.11 15.22
CA VAL A 529 -22.64 -43.32 15.87
C VAL A 529 -23.86 -43.88 15.14
N THR A 530 -24.77 -43.02 14.71
CA THR A 530 -26.07 -43.44 14.17
C THR A 530 -26.08 -43.53 12.65
N HIS A 531 -25.35 -42.65 11.94
CA HIS A 531 -25.37 -42.58 10.47
C HIS A 531 -24.10 -43.15 9.82
N GLY A 532 -22.99 -43.29 10.56
CA GLY A 532 -21.71 -43.77 10.01
C GLY A 532 -21.13 -42.84 8.93
N ARG A 533 -21.40 -41.54 9.02
CA ARG A 533 -20.95 -40.50 8.08
C ARG A 533 -20.14 -39.45 8.82
N SER A 534 -19.28 -38.75 8.07
CA SER A 534 -18.61 -37.56 8.59
C SER A 534 -19.65 -36.57 9.12
N PRO A 535 -19.48 -36.04 10.34
CA PRO A 535 -20.40 -35.12 10.97
C PRO A 535 -20.60 -33.88 10.14
N LYS A 536 -21.84 -33.41 10.11
CA LYS A 536 -22.24 -32.16 9.49
C LYS A 536 -23.36 -31.58 10.33
N ALA A 537 -23.21 -30.33 10.74
CA ALA A 537 -24.22 -29.57 11.46
C ALA A 537 -24.24 -28.14 10.88
N PRO A 538 -25.31 -27.35 11.11
CA PRO A 538 -25.32 -25.95 10.71
C PRO A 538 -24.12 -25.16 11.27
N GLY A 539 -23.78 -24.03 10.63
CA GLY A 539 -22.69 -23.16 11.07
C GLY A 539 -21.30 -23.65 10.66
N GLU A 540 -20.33 -23.61 11.58
CA GLU A 540 -18.92 -23.93 11.31
C GLU A 540 -18.65 -25.40 10.96
N PHE A 541 -19.68 -26.24 11.05
CA PHE A 541 -19.66 -27.66 10.72
C PHE A 541 -20.32 -27.97 9.36
N ASP A 542 -20.87 -26.98 8.64
CA ASP A 542 -21.67 -27.20 7.41
C ASP A 542 -20.81 -27.42 6.15
N PHE A 543 -19.74 -28.20 6.30
CA PHE A 543 -18.81 -28.52 5.23
C PHE A 543 -18.82 -30.01 4.93
N ASP A 544 -18.71 -30.36 3.65
CA ASP A 544 -18.42 -31.73 3.30
C ASP A 544 -16.99 -32.07 3.71
N TRP A 545 -16.73 -33.29 4.17
CA TRP A 545 -15.42 -33.70 4.72
C TRP A 545 -14.23 -33.49 3.76
N HIS A 546 -14.50 -33.45 2.45
CA HIS A 546 -13.50 -33.28 1.40
C HIS A 546 -13.33 -31.82 0.96
N ASN A 547 -14.12 -30.89 1.51
CA ASN A 547 -14.12 -29.48 1.17
C ASN A 547 -14.46 -28.63 2.41
N THR A 548 -13.67 -28.80 3.48
CA THR A 548 -13.78 -28.03 4.72
C THR A 548 -12.54 -27.17 4.91
N PRO A 549 -12.68 -25.91 5.41
CA PRO A 549 -11.54 -25.09 5.80
C PRO A 549 -10.89 -25.58 7.10
N ASN A 550 -11.58 -26.43 7.87
CA ASN A 550 -11.12 -26.93 9.16
C ASN A 550 -9.98 -27.93 8.96
N ARG A 551 -8.77 -27.55 9.40
CA ARG A 551 -7.57 -28.40 9.37
C ARG A 551 -7.36 -29.18 10.66
N ARG A 552 -7.92 -28.66 11.75
CA ARG A 552 -7.89 -29.25 13.10
C ARG A 552 -9.33 -29.46 13.58
N PHE A 553 -9.50 -30.37 14.53
CA PHE A 553 -10.81 -30.75 15.07
C PHE A 553 -10.79 -30.68 16.60
N PRO A 554 -10.52 -29.50 17.19
CA PRO A 554 -10.36 -29.37 18.64
C PRO A 554 -11.65 -29.68 19.38
N THR A 555 -11.51 -30.23 20.58
CA THR A 555 -12.59 -30.25 21.58
C THR A 555 -12.24 -29.28 22.72
N ILE A 556 -13.22 -28.90 23.54
CA ILE A 556 -12.98 -28.06 24.72
C ILE A 556 -11.94 -28.73 25.65
N ALA A 557 -12.00 -30.05 25.79
CA ALA A 557 -11.03 -30.81 26.57
C ALA A 557 -9.60 -30.72 25.98
N ASP A 558 -9.46 -30.89 24.66
CA ASP A 558 -8.14 -30.82 24.00
C ASP A 558 -7.53 -29.41 24.13
N VAL A 559 -8.34 -28.37 24.00
CA VAL A 559 -7.86 -26.98 24.14
C VAL A 559 -7.45 -26.69 25.59
N ARG A 560 -8.22 -27.14 26.59
CA ARG A 560 -7.81 -27.02 28.00
C ARG A 560 -6.50 -27.74 28.29
N ASP A 561 -6.31 -28.94 27.76
CA ASP A 561 -5.05 -29.68 27.90
C ASP A 561 -3.89 -28.92 27.27
N LEU A 562 -4.09 -28.32 26.09
CA LEU A 562 -3.09 -27.49 25.43
C LEU A 562 -2.77 -26.22 26.25
N LEU A 563 -3.77 -25.50 26.76
CA LEU A 563 -3.56 -24.33 27.61
C LEU A 563 -2.80 -24.71 28.89
N GLY A 564 -3.10 -25.88 29.48
CA GLY A 564 -2.34 -26.44 30.59
C GLY A 564 -0.87 -26.70 30.24
N GLN A 565 -0.58 -27.24 29.05
CA GLN A 565 0.79 -27.43 28.56
C GLN A 565 1.53 -26.11 28.32
N LEU A 566 0.82 -25.05 27.94
CA LEU A 566 1.37 -23.71 27.77
C LEU A 566 1.63 -22.98 29.10
N ASN A 567 1.20 -23.56 30.23
CA ASN A 567 1.30 -22.98 31.58
C ASN A 567 0.66 -21.57 31.65
N VAL A 568 -0.55 -21.45 31.10
CA VAL A 568 -1.35 -20.23 31.18
C VAL A 568 -2.42 -20.32 32.28
N VAL A 569 -2.89 -19.17 32.73
CA VAL A 569 -4.02 -19.03 33.63
C VAL A 569 -5.25 -18.70 32.79
N ILE A 570 -6.33 -19.45 32.97
CA ILE A 570 -7.62 -19.18 32.33
C ILE A 570 -8.36 -18.13 33.16
N ASP A 571 -8.74 -17.03 32.51
CA ASP A 571 -9.45 -15.89 33.10
C ASP A 571 -10.96 -16.14 33.12
N GLU A 572 -11.50 -16.52 31.95
CA GLU A 572 -12.92 -16.72 31.74
C GLU A 572 -13.16 -17.76 30.65
N GLU A 573 -14.24 -18.53 30.80
CA GLU A 573 -14.72 -19.49 29.80
C GLU A 573 -16.21 -19.29 29.57
N VAL A 574 -16.60 -19.23 28.30
CA VAL A 574 -17.99 -19.11 27.86
C VAL A 574 -18.29 -20.24 26.87
N PHE A 575 -19.41 -20.93 27.06
CA PHE A 575 -19.81 -22.06 26.24
C PHE A 575 -21.23 -21.86 25.72
N TRP A 576 -21.46 -22.12 24.44
CA TRP A 576 -22.76 -21.96 23.80
C TRP A 576 -23.18 -23.23 23.05
N ASP A 577 -24.49 -23.47 23.04
CA ASP A 577 -25.18 -24.24 22.01
C ASP A 577 -25.88 -23.20 21.11
N VAL A 578 -25.23 -22.83 20.00
CA VAL A 578 -25.73 -21.79 19.09
C VAL A 578 -27.01 -22.24 18.39
N ASP A 579 -27.10 -23.53 18.03
CA ASP A 579 -28.29 -24.11 17.40
C ASP A 579 -29.54 -23.98 18.28
N GLN A 580 -29.39 -24.14 19.59
CA GLN A 580 -30.47 -23.95 20.57
C GLN A 580 -30.54 -22.53 21.16
N GLY A 581 -29.60 -21.64 20.82
CA GLY A 581 -29.51 -20.28 21.34
C GLY A 581 -29.33 -20.20 22.85
N GLN A 582 -28.56 -21.13 23.44
CA GLN A 582 -28.45 -21.29 24.90
C GLN A 582 -26.99 -21.33 25.37
N ARG A 583 -26.68 -20.60 26.45
CA ARG A 583 -25.40 -20.70 27.17
C ARG A 583 -25.35 -21.98 28.02
N ILE A 584 -24.23 -22.69 27.97
CA ILE A 584 -24.01 -23.94 28.71
C ILE A 584 -23.15 -23.65 29.95
N GLU A 585 -23.69 -23.97 31.12
CA GLU A 585 -22.97 -23.80 32.38
C GLU A 585 -21.80 -24.80 32.50
N PRO A 586 -20.69 -24.44 33.17
CA PRO A 586 -19.53 -25.32 33.32
C PRO A 586 -19.81 -26.69 33.94
N ASP A 587 -20.86 -26.82 34.75
CA ASP A 587 -21.29 -28.07 35.39
C ASP A 587 -22.25 -28.92 34.55
N ASN A 588 -22.69 -28.42 33.39
CA ASN A 588 -23.59 -29.10 32.46
C ASN A 588 -22.84 -29.70 31.25
N ASP A 589 -21.71 -30.36 31.50
CA ASP A 589 -20.86 -31.02 30.48
C ASP A 589 -20.69 -30.22 29.17
N PRO A 590 -20.01 -29.05 29.21
CA PRO A 590 -19.84 -28.20 28.02
C PRO A 590 -19.20 -28.93 26.85
N ASN A 591 -18.26 -29.85 27.11
CA ASN A 591 -17.59 -30.59 26.03
C ASN A 591 -18.58 -31.45 25.21
N LEU A 592 -19.69 -31.89 25.81
CA LEU A 592 -20.75 -32.61 25.12
C LEU A 592 -21.86 -31.71 24.59
N ASN A 593 -22.22 -30.67 25.35
CA ASN A 593 -23.45 -29.90 25.13
C ASN A 593 -23.24 -28.54 24.47
N ALA A 594 -22.02 -28.04 24.32
CA ALA A 594 -21.71 -26.80 23.62
C ALA A 594 -21.14 -27.09 22.23
N ASP A 595 -21.53 -26.31 21.23
CA ASP A 595 -21.02 -26.38 19.86
C ASP A 595 -19.88 -25.37 19.61
N THR A 596 -19.79 -24.31 20.40
CA THR A 596 -18.68 -23.34 20.40
C THR A 596 -18.23 -22.98 21.82
N ALA A 597 -16.99 -22.52 21.93
CA ALA A 597 -16.39 -22.06 23.18
C ALA A 597 -15.54 -20.81 22.96
N VAL A 598 -15.60 -19.88 23.92
CA VAL A 598 -14.73 -18.72 24.04
C VAL A 598 -13.92 -18.84 25.32
N ILE A 599 -12.60 -18.72 25.23
CA ILE A 599 -11.69 -18.82 26.38
C ILE A 599 -10.73 -17.64 26.38
N ALA A 600 -10.71 -16.91 27.50
CA ALA A 600 -9.75 -15.85 27.79
C ALA A 600 -8.66 -16.35 28.75
N PHE A 601 -7.40 -16.02 28.50
CA PHE A 601 -6.27 -16.51 29.29
C PHE A 601 -5.03 -15.61 29.19
N HIS A 602 -4.12 -15.73 30.15
CA HIS A 602 -2.85 -14.99 30.20
C HIS A 602 -1.71 -15.82 30.83
N ARG A 603 -0.48 -15.30 30.83
CA ARG A 603 0.67 -15.95 31.51
C ARG A 603 0.73 -15.56 32.99
N GLU A 604 0.90 -16.54 33.88
CA GLU A 604 0.87 -16.39 35.36
C GLU A 604 1.87 -15.37 35.95
N ASN A 605 2.92 -14.99 35.20
CA ASN A 605 4.03 -14.14 35.67
C ASN A 605 4.17 -12.80 34.92
N ARG A 606 3.10 -12.29 34.30
CA ARG A 606 3.12 -10.99 33.60
C ARG A 606 2.12 -10.01 34.18
#